data_AF-A0A2U1Q383-F1
#
_entry.id   AF-A0A2U1Q383-F1
#
_cell.length_a   1.000
_cell.length_b   1.000
_cell.length_c   1.000
_cell.angle_alpha   90.00
_cell.angle_beta   90.00
_cell.angle_gamma   90.00
#
_symmetry.space_group_name_H-M   'P 1'
#
loop_
_entity.id
_entity.type
_entity.pdbx_description
1 polymer ?
#
loop_
_entity_poly.entity_id
_entity_poly.type
_entity_poly.pdbx_seq_one_letter_code
_entity_poly.pdbx_strand_id
1 'polypeptide(L)'
;MTDFFNLFDLGSVGASQKVEPSDLPVASGGIHVWHMPALTEIFGDDSVLLFGGGTLGHPWGNAPGAVANRVALEACVQARNEGRDLATEGNEIIREATK
;
A
#
# COMPACT_ATOMS: atom_id res chain seq x y z
N MET A 1 2.25 15.34 -20.78
CA MET A 1 3.42 14.65 -20.18
C MET A 1 2.88 13.63 -19.21
N THR A 2 2.18 12.69 -19.80
CA THR A 2 1.41 11.58 -19.26
C THR A 2 1.92 10.40 -20.09
N ASP A 3 2.16 9.25 -19.46
CA ASP A 3 2.56 7.96 -20.07
C ASP A 3 4.05 7.58 -20.14
N PHE A 4 4.83 7.67 -19.05
CA PHE A 4 6.09 6.90 -18.98
C PHE A 4 6.57 6.46 -17.57
N PHE A 5 5.81 6.70 -16.50
CA PHE A 5 6.19 6.29 -15.13
C PHE A 5 5.27 5.24 -14.49
N ASN A 6 4.36 4.66 -15.27
CA ASN A 6 3.72 3.38 -14.95
C ASN A 6 4.53 2.28 -15.68
N LEU A 7 4.83 1.18 -15.00
CA LEU A 7 5.27 -0.13 -15.53
C LEU A 7 6.78 -0.51 -15.46
N PHE A 8 7.73 0.40 -15.17
CA PHE A 8 9.17 0.08 -15.28
C PHE A 8 9.98 -0.06 -13.99
N ASP A 9 9.36 -0.20 -12.82
CA ASP A 9 10.05 -0.75 -11.62
C ASP A 9 9.53 -2.14 -11.21
N LEU A 10 9.01 -2.87 -12.21
CA LEU A 10 8.74 -4.31 -12.15
C LEU A 10 9.85 -5.14 -12.81
N GLY A 11 10.94 -4.49 -13.26
CA GLY A 11 11.97 -5.11 -14.11
C GLY A 11 13.27 -5.54 -13.41
N SER A 12 13.51 -5.22 -12.14
CA SER A 12 14.80 -5.48 -11.48
C SER A 12 14.77 -6.50 -10.35
N VAL A 13 13.59 -6.84 -9.83
CA VAL A 13 13.38 -7.97 -8.93
C VAL A 13 12.65 -9.05 -9.71
N GLY A 14 13.28 -10.22 -9.85
CA GLY A 14 12.70 -11.34 -10.57
C GLY A 14 11.38 -11.77 -9.96
N ALA A 15 10.26 -11.24 -10.45
CA ALA A 15 8.94 -11.81 -10.27
C ALA A 15 8.79 -13.00 -11.24
N SER A 16 9.67 -13.99 -11.13
CA SER A 16 9.36 -15.34 -11.59
C SER A 16 8.79 -16.09 -10.40
N GLN A 17 7.54 -15.82 -10.05
CA GLN A 17 6.75 -16.78 -9.30
C GLN A 17 5.42 -16.93 -9.99
N LYS A 18 5.36 -18.02 -10.75
CA LYS A 18 4.16 -18.70 -11.21
C LYS A 18 3.16 -18.72 -10.05
N VAL A 19 2.12 -17.88 -10.12
CA VAL A 19 1.09 -17.80 -9.08
C VAL A 19 0.24 -19.06 -9.22
N GLU A 20 0.50 -20.04 -8.37
CA GLU A 20 -0.43 -21.14 -8.18
C GLU A 20 -1.64 -20.60 -7.39
N PRO A 21 -2.87 -21.12 -7.56
CA PRO A 21 -4.09 -20.61 -6.90
C PRO A 21 -4.07 -20.56 -5.36
N SER A 22 -3.00 -21.03 -4.73
CA SER A 22 -2.77 -21.07 -3.29
C SER A 22 -1.86 -19.97 -2.74
N ASP A 23 -1.24 -19.14 -3.59
CA ASP A 23 -0.24 -18.17 -3.15
C ASP A 23 -0.81 -16.74 -3.02
N LEU A 24 -0.63 -16.12 -1.85
CA LEU A 24 -1.02 -14.73 -1.59
C LEU A 24 -0.03 -13.75 -2.27
N PRO A 25 -0.50 -12.79 -3.11
CA PRO A 25 0.36 -11.78 -3.71
C PRO A 25 1.01 -10.88 -2.66
N VAL A 26 2.28 -10.55 -2.87
CA VAL A 26 3.06 -9.68 -1.97
C VAL A 26 3.49 -8.41 -2.72
N ALA A 27 3.03 -7.25 -2.27
CA ALA A 27 3.50 -5.95 -2.72
C ALA A 27 4.64 -5.47 -1.82
N SER A 28 5.78 -5.12 -2.41
CA SER A 28 6.96 -4.61 -1.69
C SER A 28 7.82 -3.72 -2.58
N GLY A 29 8.78 -2.99 -2.00
CA GLY A 29 9.71 -2.11 -2.73
C GLY A 29 9.27 -0.65 -2.71
N GLY A 30 9.98 0.20 -1.95
CA GLY A 30 9.74 1.65 -1.94
C GLY A 30 8.40 2.14 -1.37
N ILE A 31 7.55 1.25 -0.85
CA ILE A 31 6.21 1.61 -0.38
C ILE A 31 6.19 2.25 1.03
N HIS A 32 5.23 3.15 1.24
CA HIS A 32 4.96 3.91 2.47
C HIS A 32 3.47 4.32 2.52
N VAL A 33 3.00 4.92 3.62
CA VAL A 33 1.56 5.15 3.91
C VAL A 33 0.75 5.84 2.80
N TRP A 34 1.35 6.70 1.98
CA TRP A 34 0.66 7.37 0.87
C TRP A 34 0.33 6.45 -0.30
N HIS A 35 0.98 5.29 -0.38
CA HIS A 35 0.64 4.26 -1.37
C HIS A 35 -0.54 3.38 -0.93
N MET A 36 -0.96 3.46 0.34
CA MET A 36 -1.94 2.54 0.91
C MET A 36 -3.29 2.51 0.16
N PRO A 37 -3.88 3.64 -0.27
CA PRO A 37 -5.15 3.61 -1.01
C PRO A 37 -5.01 2.84 -2.33
N ALA A 38 -3.98 3.16 -3.12
CA ALA A 38 -3.73 2.51 -4.41
C ALA A 38 -3.41 1.01 -4.23
N LEU A 39 -2.63 0.64 -3.22
CA LEU A 39 -2.31 -0.76 -2.94
C LEU A 39 -3.56 -1.55 -2.52
N THR A 40 -4.42 -0.95 -1.69
CA THR A 40 -5.69 -1.56 -1.25
C THR A 40 -6.66 -1.75 -2.42
N GLU A 41 -6.68 -0.80 -3.36
CA GLU A 41 -7.49 -0.88 -4.57
C GLU A 41 -6.97 -1.94 -5.56
N ILE A 42 -5.66 -1.99 -5.80
CA ILE A 42 -5.06 -2.89 -6.79
C ILE A 42 -5.05 -4.34 -6.32
N PHE A 43 -4.65 -4.59 -5.07
CA PHE A 43 -4.41 -5.95 -4.58
C PHE A 43 -5.58 -6.53 -3.78
N GLY A 44 -6.46 -5.67 -3.24
CA GLY A 44 -7.57 -6.13 -2.40
C GLY A 44 -7.11 -6.78 -1.09
N ASP A 45 -8.05 -7.48 -0.44
CA ASP A 45 -7.87 -8.00 0.92
C ASP A 45 -6.92 -9.22 0.99
N ASP A 46 -6.89 -10.03 -0.06
CA ASP A 46 -6.07 -11.25 -0.12
C ASP A 46 -4.65 -10.93 -0.61
N SER A 47 -3.96 -10.05 0.11
CA SER A 47 -2.61 -9.62 -0.23
C SER A 47 -1.75 -9.30 0.99
N VAL A 48 -0.44 -9.27 0.78
CA VAL A 48 0.55 -8.85 1.79
C VAL A 48 1.22 -7.57 1.32
N LEU A 49 1.17 -6.51 2.12
CA LEU A 49 1.85 -5.25 1.86
C LEU A 49 3.06 -5.10 2.79
N LEU A 50 4.28 -5.20 2.23
CA LEU A 50 5.53 -5.21 3.00
C LEU A 50 6.21 -3.83 3.05
N PHE A 51 6.08 -3.15 4.18
CA PHE A 51 6.68 -1.85 4.44
C PHE A 51 8.05 -1.97 5.13
N GLY A 52 9.12 -2.19 4.35
CA GLY A 52 10.50 -2.21 4.87
C GLY A 52 10.96 -0.82 5.34
N GLY A 53 11.49 -0.02 4.41
CA GLY A 53 11.87 1.37 4.69
C GLY A 53 10.70 2.22 5.20
N GLY A 54 9.47 1.94 4.75
CA GLY A 54 8.25 2.60 5.22
C GLY A 54 7.91 2.37 6.70
N THR A 55 8.51 1.37 7.36
CA THR A 55 8.40 1.17 8.81
C THR A 55 9.66 1.64 9.53
N LEU A 56 10.84 1.18 9.08
CA LEU A 56 12.12 1.43 9.75
C LEU A 56 12.56 2.90 9.67
N GLY A 57 12.12 3.63 8.65
CA GLY A 57 12.41 5.05 8.46
C GLY A 57 11.49 6.00 9.24
N HIS A 58 10.54 5.48 10.02
CA HIS A 58 9.61 6.33 10.78
C HIS A 58 10.37 7.12 11.86
N PRO A 59 10.14 8.44 12.00
CA PRO A 59 10.95 9.32 12.88
C PRO A 59 10.89 8.94 14.37
N TRP A 60 9.89 8.17 14.77
CA TRP A 60 9.71 7.70 16.15
C TRP A 60 10.01 6.19 16.33
N GLY A 61 10.69 5.58 15.36
CA GLY A 61 11.10 4.18 15.40
C GLY A 61 10.05 3.19 14.91
N ASN A 62 10.41 1.90 14.98
CA ASN A 62 9.70 0.81 14.29
C ASN A 62 8.26 0.61 14.76
N ALA A 63 8.00 0.69 16.07
CA ALA A 63 6.66 0.47 16.60
C ALA A 63 5.67 1.56 16.13
N PRO A 64 5.99 2.87 16.25
CA PRO A 64 5.17 3.91 15.63
C PRO A 64 5.06 3.79 14.11
N GLY A 65 6.12 3.36 13.41
CA GLY A 65 6.06 3.10 11.96
C GLY A 65 5.08 1.99 11.60
N ALA A 66 5.06 0.89 12.37
CA ALA A 66 4.12 -0.20 12.16
C ALA A 66 2.68 0.23 12.46
N VAL A 67 2.48 1.04 13.50
CA VAL A 67 1.17 1.64 13.81
C VAL A 67 0.70 2.55 12.67
N ALA A 68 1.57 3.41 12.12
CA ALA A 68 1.23 4.28 11.00
C ALA A 68 0.75 3.48 9.77
N ASN A 69 1.45 2.40 9.42
CA ASN A 69 1.03 1.51 8.33
C ASN A 69 -0.29 0.80 8.64
N ARG A 70 -0.50 0.36 9.89
CA ARG A 70 -1.74 -0.29 10.31
C ARG A 70 -2.94 0.65 10.24
N VAL A 71 -2.81 1.87 10.77
CA VAL A 71 -3.86 2.88 10.77
C VAL A 71 -4.23 3.30 9.34
N ALA A 72 -3.22 3.53 8.49
CA ALA A 72 -3.46 3.85 7.09
C ALA A 72 -4.24 2.73 6.35
N LEU A 73 -3.89 1.45 6.59
CA LEU A 73 -4.57 0.31 5.98
C LEU A 73 -6.03 0.22 6.45
N GLU A 74 -6.28 0.29 7.76
CA GLU A 74 -7.63 0.21 8.31
C GLU A 74 -8.51 1.35 7.84
N ALA A 75 -7.97 2.58 7.73
CA ALA A 75 -8.69 3.72 7.18
C ALA A 75 -9.07 3.51 5.71
N CYS A 76 -8.17 2.95 4.88
CA CYS A 76 -8.46 2.65 3.49
C CYS A 76 -9.51 1.54 3.35
N VAL A 77 -9.39 0.47 4.14
CA VAL A 77 -10.37 -0.64 4.14
C VAL A 77 -11.74 -0.15 4.60
N GLN A 78 -11.81 0.65 5.66
CA GLN A 78 -13.07 1.23 6.13
C GLN A 78 -13.70 2.11 5.05
N ALA A 79 -12.95 3.06 4.49
CA ALA A 79 -13.44 3.97 3.46
C ALA A 79 -13.96 3.21 2.23
N ARG A 80 -13.21 2.21 1.75
CA ARG A 80 -13.64 1.33 0.65
C ARG A 80 -14.93 0.60 0.98
N ASN A 81 -15.04 0.05 2.19
CA ASN A 81 -16.24 -0.68 2.63
C ASN A 81 -17.46 0.25 2.82
N GLU A 82 -17.24 1.53 3.10
CA GLU A 82 -18.26 2.58 3.13
C GLU A 82 -18.63 3.10 1.72
N GLY A 83 -17.99 2.58 0.67
CA GLY A 83 -18.27 2.91 -0.72
C GLY A 83 -17.52 4.14 -1.26
N ARG A 84 -16.50 4.62 -0.55
CA ARG A 84 -15.62 5.70 -1.03
C ARG A 84 -14.68 5.21 -2.13
N ASP A 85 -14.33 6.11 -3.04
CA ASP A 85 -13.40 5.81 -4.13
C ASP A 85 -11.95 6.07 -3.72
N LEU A 86 -11.17 5.00 -3.51
CA LEU A 86 -9.78 5.12 -3.08
C LEU A 86 -8.87 5.79 -4.12
N ALA A 87 -9.21 5.70 -5.43
CA ALA A 87 -8.41 6.29 -6.50
C ALA A 87 -8.44 7.82 -6.44
N THR A 88 -9.59 8.39 -6.06
CA THR A 88 -9.81 9.85 -6.05
C THR A 88 -9.77 10.45 -4.64
N GLU A 89 -10.24 9.72 -3.64
CA GLU A 89 -10.35 10.19 -2.25
C GLU A 89 -9.20 9.72 -1.34
N GLY A 90 -8.31 8.85 -1.83
CA GLY A 90 -7.26 8.20 -1.03
C GLY A 90 -6.38 9.17 -0.21
N ASN A 91 -5.99 10.30 -0.81
CA ASN A 91 -5.20 11.31 -0.10
C ASN A 91 -5.97 12.01 1.02
N GLU A 92 -7.29 12.17 0.89
CA GLU A 92 -8.13 12.72 1.94
C GLU A 92 -8.28 11.74 3.08
N ILE A 93 -8.57 10.46 2.78
CA ILE A 93 -8.68 9.37 3.75
C ILE A 93 -7.41 9.29 4.63
N ILE A 94 -6.23 9.33 4.01
CA ILE A 94 -4.96 9.29 4.75
C ILE A 94 -4.80 10.53 5.65
N ARG A 95 -5.19 11.73 5.19
CA ARG A 95 -5.15 12.94 6.03
C ARG A 95 -6.14 12.87 7.19
N GLU A 96 -7.34 12.35 6.97
CA GLU A 96 -8.34 12.16 8.02
C GLU A 96 -7.82 11.23 9.12
N ALA A 97 -7.10 10.18 8.74
CA ALA A 97 -6.46 9.24 9.67
C ALA A 97 -5.30 9.83 10.49
N THR A 98 -4.84 11.05 10.18
CA THR A 98 -3.79 11.75 10.98
C THR A 98 -4.33 12.66 12.07
N LYS A 99 -5.65 12.85 12.14
CA LYS A 99 -6.32 13.69 13.15
C LYS A 99 -6.44 12.95 14.48
#